data_AF-A0A7J9Z4E3-F1
#
_entry.id   AF-A0A7J9Z4E3-F1
#
_cell.length_a   1.000
_cell.length_b   1.000
_cell.length_c   1.000
_cell.angle_alpha   90.00
_cell.angle_beta   90.00
_cell.angle_gamma   90.00
#
_symmetry.space_group_name_H-M   'P 1'
#
loop_
_entity.id
_entity.type
_entity.pdbx_description
1 polymer ?
#
loop_
_entity_poly.entity_id
_entity_poly.type
_entity_poly.pdbx_seq_one_letter_code
_entity_poly.pdbx_strand_id
1 'polypeptide(L)'
;MPRGSGTPATTSASSEPPIRSGWEASGVGDHPRRPASLTLSDRRRRHILDGDPDSTSGGHRYGTGRPGKTEFPQAWSDETIVQRVLSVAQSPDETPRLQNNGKWYTHGLHDGVDVVAVVHRRDGIVTGYPLPGGRGVRQNPEE
;
A
#
# COMPACT_ATOMS: atom_id res chain seq x y z
N MET A 1 52.61 11.86 34.50
CA MET A 1 52.37 12.89 33.45
C MET A 1 52.47 12.20 32.08
N PRO A 2 51.65 12.58 31.09
CA PRO A 2 50.74 11.73 30.32
C PRO A 2 51.32 11.22 28.97
N ARG A 3 50.71 10.25 28.28
CA ARG A 3 49.72 10.50 27.20
C ARG A 3 49.01 9.20 26.81
N GLY A 4 47.68 9.21 26.94
CA GLY A 4 46.80 8.24 26.30
C GLY A 4 46.62 8.57 24.82
N SER A 5 46.75 7.56 23.99
CA SER A 5 46.22 7.46 22.62
C SER A 5 44.98 6.57 22.76
N GLY A 6 43.82 6.79 22.18
CA GLY A 6 43.33 7.69 21.14
C GLY A 6 42.05 7.02 20.66
N THR A 7 40.91 7.71 20.80
CA THR A 7 39.63 7.53 20.06
C THR A 7 38.97 6.14 20.00
N PRO A 8 37.77 5.95 20.57
CA PRO A 8 36.84 4.95 20.05
C PRO A 8 36.29 5.42 18.69
N ALA A 9 36.25 4.50 17.72
CA ALA A 9 35.60 4.71 16.44
C ALA A 9 34.09 4.96 16.66
N THR A 10 33.63 6.15 16.29
CA THR A 10 32.20 6.45 16.16
C THR A 10 31.63 5.61 15.02
N THR A 11 30.85 4.58 15.34
CA THR A 11 29.87 4.03 14.42
C THR A 11 28.87 5.14 14.12
N SER A 12 29.00 5.75 12.95
CA SER A 12 28.03 6.69 12.41
C SER A 12 26.77 5.88 12.05
N ALA A 13 25.87 5.72 13.02
CA ALA A 13 24.49 5.36 12.70
C ALA A 13 23.92 6.56 11.93
N SER A 14 23.77 6.42 10.61
CA SER A 14 22.96 7.34 9.82
C SER A 14 21.53 7.27 10.35
N SER A 15 21.20 8.11 11.32
CA SER A 15 19.83 8.38 11.73
C SER A 15 19.19 9.21 10.62
N GLU A 16 18.80 8.54 9.53
CA GLU A 16 17.72 9.07 8.71
C GLU A 16 16.51 9.27 9.64
N PRO A 17 15.88 10.45 9.65
CA PRO A 17 14.65 10.63 10.41
C PRO A 17 13.65 9.55 9.98
N PRO A 18 12.79 9.04 10.89
CA PRO A 18 11.83 8.02 10.51
C PRO A 18 11.03 8.54 9.30
N ILE A 19 11.10 7.79 8.19
CA ILE A 19 10.36 8.11 6.98
C ILE A 19 8.88 8.23 7.39
N ARG A 20 8.33 9.44 7.30
CA ARG A 20 6.93 9.69 7.68
C ARG A 20 5.94 8.99 6.74
N SER A 21 6.41 8.63 5.55
CA SER A 21 5.71 7.97 4.48
C SER A 21 6.74 7.35 3.55
N GLY A 22 6.48 6.17 3.02
CA GLY A 22 7.35 5.49 2.07
C GLY A 22 7.62 6.31 0.79
N TRP A 23 6.76 7.29 0.47
CA TRP A 23 6.99 8.22 -0.64
C TRP A 23 8.19 9.13 -0.45
N GLU A 24 8.62 9.36 0.79
CA GLU A 24 9.75 10.24 1.12
C GLU A 24 11.10 9.51 1.07
N ALA A 25 11.08 8.21 0.76
CA ALA A 25 12.31 7.47 0.53
C ALA A 25 13.10 8.04 -0.66
N SER A 26 14.42 8.11 -0.49
CA SER A 26 15.35 8.59 -1.52
C SER A 26 15.12 7.90 -2.87
N GLY A 27 15.01 8.68 -3.94
CA GLY A 27 14.77 8.19 -5.30
C GLY A 27 13.31 7.90 -5.67
N VAL A 28 12.41 7.78 -4.68
CA VAL A 28 10.96 7.73 -4.91
C VAL A 28 10.36 9.13 -4.89
N GLY A 29 10.79 9.96 -3.94
CA GLY A 29 10.22 11.30 -3.71
C GLY A 29 10.26 12.21 -4.94
N ASP A 30 11.38 12.22 -5.66
CA ASP A 30 11.61 13.05 -6.85
C ASP A 30 11.29 12.35 -8.18
N HIS A 31 10.73 11.12 -8.13
CA HIS A 31 10.57 10.32 -9.33
C HIS A 31 9.54 10.97 -10.28
N PRO A 32 9.81 11.13 -11.60
CA PRO A 32 8.91 11.83 -12.54
C PRO A 32 7.54 11.16 -12.70
N ARG A 33 7.46 9.87 -12.35
CA ARG A 33 6.20 9.09 -12.32
C ARG A 33 5.49 9.11 -10.96
N ARG A 34 5.99 9.82 -9.95
CA ARG A 34 5.28 10.01 -8.68
C ARG A 34 3.98 10.80 -8.93
N PRO A 35 2.83 10.34 -8.42
CA PRO A 35 1.59 11.11 -8.47
C PRO A 35 1.71 12.37 -7.59
N ALA A 36 1.33 13.53 -8.12
CA ALA A 36 1.32 14.78 -7.33
C ALA A 36 0.17 14.83 -6.31
N SER A 37 -0.94 14.16 -6.63
CA SER A 37 -2.11 14.02 -5.76
C SER A 37 -2.73 12.64 -5.96
N LEU A 38 -3.14 12.01 -4.86
CA LEU A 38 -3.78 10.69 -4.88
C LEU A 38 -5.23 10.81 -4.45
N THR A 39 -6.13 10.60 -5.40
CA THR A 39 -7.57 10.56 -5.20
C THR A 39 -8.11 9.18 -5.58
N LEU A 40 -9.23 8.82 -4.96
CA LEU A 40 -10.01 7.63 -5.31
C LEU A 40 -11.35 8.08 -5.90
N SER A 41 -11.59 7.75 -7.17
CA SER A 41 -12.87 8.05 -7.82
C SER A 41 -13.95 7.03 -7.45
N ASP A 42 -15.23 7.39 -7.58
CA ASP A 42 -16.35 6.49 -7.28
C ASP A 42 -16.34 5.22 -8.13
N ARG A 43 -15.88 5.32 -9.39
CA ARG A 43 -15.67 4.14 -10.24
C ARG A 43 -14.63 3.20 -9.64
N ARG A 44 -13.52 3.75 -9.12
CA ARG A 44 -12.44 2.98 -8.51
C ARG A 44 -12.84 2.42 -7.14
N ARG A 45 -13.64 3.17 -6.37
CA ARG A 45 -14.29 2.67 -5.14
C ARG A 45 -15.12 1.43 -5.43
N ARG A 46 -16.04 1.50 -6.40
CA ARG A 46 -16.86 0.34 -6.81
C ARG A 46 -16.00 -0.82 -7.33
N HIS A 47 -14.98 -0.53 -8.13
CA HIS A 47 -14.04 -1.53 -8.60
C HIS A 47 -13.35 -2.27 -7.44
N ILE A 48 -12.90 -1.56 -6.40
CA ILE A 48 -12.28 -2.19 -5.23
C ILE A 48 -13.28 -3.05 -4.46
N LEU A 49 -14.47 -2.52 -4.20
CA LEU A 49 -15.46 -3.18 -3.34
C LEU A 49 -16.13 -4.37 -4.04
N ASP A 50 -16.71 -4.14 -5.22
CA ASP A 50 -17.58 -5.09 -5.91
C ASP A 50 -16.95 -5.64 -7.20
N GLY A 51 -15.92 -4.96 -7.71
CA GLY A 51 -15.30 -5.27 -9.00
C GLY A 51 -16.01 -4.61 -10.17
N ASP A 52 -15.48 -4.82 -11.37
CA ASP A 52 -16.15 -4.37 -12.59
C ASP A 52 -17.22 -5.40 -13.02
N PRO A 53 -18.34 -4.94 -13.60
CA PRO A 53 -19.30 -5.83 -14.25
C PRO A 53 -18.60 -6.59 -15.39
N ASP A 54 -18.94 -7.87 -15.56
CA ASP A 54 -18.43 -8.74 -16.63
C ASP A 54 -16.89 -8.96 -16.61
N SER A 55 -16.24 -8.72 -15.48
CA SER A 55 -14.80 -8.92 -15.31
C SER A 55 -14.51 -9.70 -14.04
N THR A 56 -13.44 -10.51 -14.06
CA THR A 56 -12.85 -11.09 -12.85
C THR A 56 -12.02 -10.08 -12.06
N SER A 57 -11.87 -8.82 -12.51
CA SER A 57 -11.06 -7.78 -11.85
C SER A 57 -11.77 -7.06 -10.68
N GLY A 58 -11.00 -6.66 -9.67
CA GLY A 58 -11.51 -6.03 -8.44
C GLY A 58 -12.34 -6.95 -7.53
N GLY A 59 -13.18 -6.37 -6.67
CA GLY A 59 -14.13 -7.08 -5.82
C GLY A 59 -13.49 -7.74 -4.59
N HIS A 60 -12.96 -6.92 -3.69
CA HIS A 60 -12.26 -7.32 -2.48
C HIS A 60 -13.09 -7.09 -1.21
N ARG A 61 -14.34 -6.61 -1.30
CA ARG A 61 -15.23 -6.59 -0.14
C ARG A 61 -15.52 -8.02 0.33
N TYR A 62 -15.71 -8.21 1.62
CA TYR A 62 -16.12 -9.50 2.16
C TYR A 62 -17.41 -10.01 1.50
N GLY A 63 -17.41 -11.28 1.11
CA GLY A 63 -18.55 -11.97 0.52
C GLY A 63 -18.68 -11.83 -1.00
N THR A 64 -17.69 -11.28 -1.71
CA THR A 64 -17.73 -11.23 -3.19
C THR A 64 -17.50 -12.60 -3.81
N GLY A 65 -16.81 -13.51 -3.12
CA GLY A 65 -16.61 -14.90 -3.54
C GLY A 65 -15.81 -15.07 -4.83
N ARG A 66 -15.04 -14.04 -5.24
CA ARG A 66 -14.28 -14.08 -6.50
C ARG A 66 -13.13 -15.09 -6.40
N PRO A 67 -13.07 -16.12 -7.27
CA PRO A 67 -12.05 -17.17 -7.21
C PRO A 67 -10.61 -16.61 -7.30
N GLY A 68 -9.69 -17.24 -6.55
CA GLY A 68 -8.26 -16.89 -6.52
C GLY A 68 -7.92 -15.53 -5.92
N LYS A 69 -8.90 -14.83 -5.31
CA LYS A 69 -8.70 -13.50 -4.71
C LYS A 69 -8.77 -13.50 -3.21
N THR A 70 -8.31 -12.38 -2.64
CA THR A 70 -8.48 -12.06 -1.23
C THR A 70 -9.60 -11.06 -1.02
N GLU A 71 -10.27 -11.17 0.12
CA GLU A 71 -11.30 -10.26 0.58
C GLU A 71 -10.87 -9.62 1.90
N PHE A 72 -11.19 -8.35 2.07
CA PHE A 72 -11.01 -7.62 3.31
C PHE A 72 -11.82 -8.27 4.44
N PRO A 73 -11.44 -8.00 5.71
CA PRO A 73 -12.14 -8.59 6.84
C PRO A 73 -13.62 -8.23 6.85
N GLN A 74 -14.45 -9.19 7.26
CA GLN A 74 -15.89 -8.99 7.43
C GLN A 74 -16.24 -7.82 8.37
N ALA A 75 -15.35 -7.52 9.32
CA ALA A 75 -15.54 -6.43 10.27
C ALA A 75 -15.32 -5.04 9.67
N TRP A 76 -14.70 -4.93 8.49
CA TRP A 76 -14.45 -3.65 7.83
C TRP A 76 -15.65 -3.24 6.98
N SER A 77 -16.17 -2.04 7.22
CA SER A 77 -17.17 -1.42 6.35
C SER A 77 -16.56 -0.98 5.02
N ASP A 78 -17.40 -0.70 4.04
CA ASP A 78 -16.99 -0.14 2.75
C ASP A 78 -16.21 1.17 2.92
N GLU A 79 -16.65 2.06 3.83
CA GLU A 79 -15.89 3.28 4.17
C GLU A 79 -14.52 2.93 4.75
N THR A 80 -14.45 1.94 5.65
CA THR A 80 -13.18 1.54 6.28
C THR A 80 -12.20 1.04 5.22
N ILE A 81 -12.64 0.13 4.35
CA ILE A 81 -11.83 -0.39 3.24
C ILE A 81 -11.29 0.77 2.39
N VAL A 82 -12.18 1.67 1.95
CA VAL A 82 -11.82 2.82 1.12
C VAL A 82 -10.83 3.74 1.82
N GLN A 83 -11.06 4.06 3.10
CA GLN A 83 -10.17 4.91 3.89
C GLN A 83 -8.79 4.27 4.09
N ARG A 84 -8.72 2.97 4.36
CA ARG A 84 -7.44 2.25 4.49
C ARG A 84 -6.67 2.23 3.18
N VAL A 85 -7.32 1.94 2.06
CA VAL A 85 -6.67 1.98 0.74
C VAL A 85 -6.18 3.39 0.40
N LEU A 86 -6.98 4.43 0.69
CA LEU A 86 -6.57 5.82 0.47
C LEU A 86 -5.38 6.20 1.36
N SER A 87 -5.40 5.80 2.64
CA SER A 87 -4.32 6.02 3.59
C SER A 87 -3.02 5.38 3.11
N VAL A 88 -3.02 4.09 2.76
CA VAL A 88 -1.84 3.39 2.24
C VAL A 88 -1.33 4.01 0.94
N ALA A 89 -2.23 4.42 0.06
CA ALA A 89 -1.83 5.10 -1.17
C ALA A 89 -1.10 6.41 -0.87
N GLN A 90 -1.62 7.25 0.04
CA GLN A 90 -1.08 8.57 0.35
C GLN A 90 0.13 8.53 1.28
N SER A 91 0.16 7.60 2.23
CA SER A 91 1.16 7.46 3.28
C SER A 91 1.43 5.97 3.52
N PRO A 92 2.13 5.30 2.58
CA PRO A 92 2.51 3.91 2.76
C PRO A 92 3.55 3.76 3.85
N ASP A 93 3.53 2.61 4.52
CA ASP A 93 4.52 2.27 5.55
C ASP A 93 5.85 1.83 4.92
N GLU A 94 5.79 1.26 3.71
CA GLU A 94 6.96 0.81 2.96
C GLU A 94 7.22 1.66 1.72
N THR A 95 8.48 1.65 1.27
CA THR A 95 8.89 2.33 0.04
C THR A 95 8.09 1.80 -1.17
N PRO A 96 7.34 2.68 -1.87
CA PRO A 96 6.56 2.31 -3.04
C PRO A 96 7.44 1.72 -4.14
N ARG A 97 6.94 0.67 -4.80
CA ARG A 97 7.64 0.00 -5.90
C ARG A 97 7.02 0.37 -7.24
N LEU A 98 7.80 1.03 -8.10
CA LEU A 98 7.40 1.29 -9.48
C LEU A 98 7.49 0.01 -10.31
N GLN A 99 6.47 -0.26 -11.11
CA GLN A 99 6.44 -1.34 -12.08
C GLN A 99 6.63 -0.82 -13.51
N ASN A 100 7.02 -1.72 -14.42
CA ASN A 100 7.28 -1.39 -15.83
C ASN A 100 6.06 -0.77 -16.53
N ASN A 101 4.85 -1.12 -16.09
CA ASN A 101 3.58 -0.56 -16.57
C ASN A 101 3.27 0.86 -16.04
N GLY A 102 4.21 1.48 -15.30
CA GLY A 102 4.06 2.83 -14.76
C GLY A 102 3.21 2.93 -13.50
N LYS A 103 2.72 1.80 -12.95
CA LYS A 103 1.99 1.77 -11.69
C LYS A 103 2.94 1.63 -10.52
N TRP A 104 2.59 2.25 -9.41
CA TRP A 104 3.27 2.08 -8.13
C TRP A 104 2.45 1.16 -7.24
N TYR A 105 3.15 0.26 -6.57
CA TYR A 105 2.60 -0.59 -5.52
C TYR A 105 3.01 0.01 -4.19
N THR A 106 2.01 0.35 -3.39
CA THR A 106 2.15 0.92 -2.05
C THR A 106 1.64 -0.11 -1.04
N HIS A 107 2.28 -0.19 0.11
CA HIS A 107 1.97 -1.18 1.14
C HIS A 107 1.82 -0.50 2.50
N GLY A 108 0.88 -0.97 3.31
CA GLY A 108 0.73 -0.54 4.69
C GLY A 108 -0.09 -1.51 5.52
N LEU A 109 0.21 -1.56 6.81
CA LEU A 109 -0.38 -2.48 7.78
C LEU A 109 -1.42 -1.74 8.63
N HIS A 110 -2.67 -2.17 8.54
CA HIS A 110 -3.76 -1.58 9.31
C HIS A 110 -4.52 -2.66 10.08
N ASP A 111 -4.57 -2.55 11.40
CA ASP A 111 -5.34 -3.45 12.27
C ASP A 111 -4.97 -4.95 12.10
N GLY A 112 -3.71 -5.23 11.69
CA GLY A 112 -3.21 -6.57 11.38
C GLY A 112 -3.51 -7.06 9.97
N VAL A 113 -3.98 -6.17 9.08
CA VAL A 113 -4.24 -6.44 7.67
C VAL A 113 -3.21 -5.70 6.82
N ASP A 114 -2.42 -6.46 6.09
CA ASP A 114 -1.53 -5.96 5.06
C ASP A 114 -2.35 -5.51 3.84
N VAL A 115 -2.33 -4.22 3.54
CA VAL A 115 -3.09 -3.61 2.45
C VAL A 115 -2.14 -3.15 1.35
N VAL A 116 -2.43 -3.56 0.12
CA VAL A 116 -1.78 -3.02 -1.07
C VAL A 116 -2.70 -2.01 -1.73
N ALA A 117 -2.19 -0.83 -2.04
CA ALA A 117 -2.84 0.09 -2.97
C ALA A 117 -1.98 0.26 -4.23
N VAL A 118 -2.62 0.15 -5.39
CA VAL A 118 -1.96 0.33 -6.68
C VAL A 118 -2.33 1.70 -7.23
N VAL A 119 -1.34 2.54 -7.47
CA VAL A 119 -1.55 3.90 -7.93
C VAL A 119 -0.88 4.16 -9.27
N HIS A 120 -1.46 5.08 -10.04
CA HIS A 120 -0.93 5.52 -11.31
C HIS A 120 -0.97 7.05 -11.37
N ARG A 121 0.08 7.66 -11.94
CA ARG A 121 0.23 9.13 -11.95
C ARG A 121 -0.97 9.87 -12.57
N ARG A 122 -1.62 9.29 -13.58
CA ARG A 122 -2.74 9.92 -14.29
C ARG A 122 -4.10 9.56 -13.73
N ASP A 123 -4.25 8.34 -13.20
CA ASP A 123 -5.56 7.79 -12.80
C ASP A 123 -5.80 7.83 -11.29
N GLY A 124 -4.80 8.26 -10.51
CA GLY A 124 -4.83 8.18 -9.06
C GLY A 124 -4.79 6.73 -8.58
N ILE A 125 -5.65 6.37 -7.65
CA ILE A 125 -5.75 5.00 -7.12
C ILE A 125 -6.48 4.12 -8.13
N VAL A 126 -5.82 3.06 -8.58
CA VAL A 126 -6.31 2.13 -9.63
C VAL A 126 -7.06 0.96 -9.00
N THR A 127 -6.55 0.41 -7.90
CA THR A 127 -7.17 -0.67 -7.12
C THR A 127 -6.51 -0.75 -5.74
N GLY A 128 -7.08 -1.55 -4.85
CA GLY A 128 -6.51 -1.90 -3.56
C GLY A 128 -7.08 -3.22 -3.05
N TYR A 129 -6.26 -4.00 -2.36
CA TYR A 129 -6.60 -5.34 -1.91
C TYR A 129 -5.77 -5.74 -0.69
N PRO A 130 -6.26 -6.64 0.17
CA PRO A 130 -5.48 -7.16 1.27
C PRO A 130 -4.58 -8.30 0.81
N LEU A 131 -3.41 -8.48 1.44
CA LEU A 131 -2.57 -9.66 1.24
C LEU A 131 -3.10 -10.85 2.07
N PRO A 132 -2.93 -12.09 1.56
CA PRO A 132 -3.31 -13.29 2.30
C PRO A 132 -2.51 -13.41 3.60
N GLY A 133 -3.13 -13.97 4.64
CA GLY A 133 -2.53 -14.13 5.97
C GLY A 133 -2.78 -12.97 6.93
N GLY A 134 -3.31 -11.84 6.47
CA GLY A 134 -3.74 -10.75 7.33
C GLY A 134 -4.94 -11.12 8.23
N ARG A 135 -5.06 -10.45 9.38
CA ARG A 135 -6.10 -10.72 10.38
C ARG A 135 -7.50 -10.55 9.79
N GLY A 136 -8.23 -11.66 9.69
CA GLY A 136 -9.60 -11.67 9.17
C GLY A 136 -9.70 -11.58 7.64
N VAL A 137 -8.58 -11.53 6.93
CA VAL A 137 -8.55 -11.60 5.46
C VAL A 137 -9.00 -12.99 5.03
N ARG A 138 -9.91 -13.05 4.07
CA ARG A 138 -10.37 -14.31 3.48
C ARG A 138 -9.69 -14.51 2.14
N GLN A 139 -9.09 -15.68 1.92
CA GLN A 139 -8.63 -16.10 0.60
C GLN A 139 -9.68 -17.04 -0.01
N ASN A 140 -10.17 -16.69 -1.19
CA ASN A 140 -11.09 -17.51 -1.94
C ASN A 140 -10.34 -18.63 -2.68
N PRO A 141 -10.94 -19.83 -2.79
CA PRO A 141 -10.32 -20.93 -3.51
C PRO A 141 -10.07 -20.56 -4.97
N GLU A 142 -9.05 -21.17 -5.55
CA GLU A 142 -8.87 -21.21 -7.01
C GLU A 142 -9.98 -22.11 -7.60
N GLU A 143 -10.42 -21.84 -8.83
CA GLU A 143 -11.46 -22.64 -9.51
C GLU A 143 -11.05 -24.10 -9.76
#